data_AF-A0A815JBK4-F1
#
_entry.id   AF-A0A815JBK4-F1
#
_cell.length_a   1.000
_cell.length_b   1.000
_cell.length_c   1.000
_cell.angle_alpha   90.00
_cell.angle_beta   90.00
_cell.angle_gamma   90.00
#
_symmetry.space_group_name_H-M   'P 1'
#
loop_
_entity.id
_entity.type
_entity.pdbx_description
1 polymer ?
#
loop_
_entity_poly.entity_id
_entity_poly.type
_entity_poly.pdbx_seq_one_letter_code
_entity_poly.pdbx_strand_id
1 'polypeptide(L)' 'MMITCSKCFRLNNPNARFCDWCSAYPDHASTSIQCTKCHTNNDSFGKFCSTCGCVIEPPLRIIDTRL' A
#
# COMPACT_ATOMS: atom_id res chain seq x y z
N MET A 1 10.53 -18.13 -2.30
CA MET A 1 11.27 -16.86 -2.49
C MET A 1 11.29 -16.14 -1.14
N MET A 2 12.43 -15.63 -0.67
CA MET A 2 12.51 -14.80 0.55
C MET A 2 12.45 -13.32 0.17
N ILE A 3 11.92 -12.47 1.06
CA ILE A 3 11.83 -11.02 0.83
C ILE A 3 12.80 -10.31 1.76
N THR A 4 13.65 -9.46 1.19
CA THR A 4 14.58 -8.62 1.96
C THR A 4 13.88 -7.34 2.40
N CYS A 5 13.93 -7.02 3.70
CA CYS A 5 13.41 -5.75 4.22
C CYS A 5 14.22 -4.57 3.66
N SER A 6 13.55 -3.57 3.06
CA SER A 6 14.23 -2.38 2.53
C SER A 6 14.84 -1.47 3.60
N LYS A 7 14.35 -1.54 4.85
CA LYS A 7 14.82 -0.69 5.97
C LYS A 7 16.01 -1.26 6.72
N CYS A 8 16.02 -2.57 6.98
CA CYS A 8 17.04 -3.23 7.82
C CYS A 8 17.78 -4.37 7.11
N PHE A 9 17.45 -4.64 5.85
CA PHE A 9 18.08 -5.65 4.99
C PHE A 9 17.97 -7.11 5.49
N ARG A 10 17.16 -7.37 6.52
CA ARG A 10 16.88 -8.72 7.01
C ARG A 10 15.97 -9.50 6.05
N LEU A 11 16.24 -10.78 5.89
CA LEU A 11 15.39 -11.70 5.16
C LEU A 11 14.13 -12.03 5.99
N ASN A 12 12.97 -11.94 5.35
CA ASN A 12 11.68 -12.27 5.93
C ASN A 12 11.02 -13.42 5.15
N ASN A 13 10.06 -14.07 5.81
CA ASN A 13 9.14 -15.00 5.18
C ASN A 13 8.41 -14.29 4.01
N PRO A 14 8.26 -14.91 2.83
CA PRO A 14 7.51 -14.32 1.70
C PRO A 14 6.09 -13.86 2.04
N ASN A 15 5.44 -14.48 3.02
CA ASN A 15 4.08 -14.13 3.44
C ASN A 15 4.05 -13.08 4.57
N ALA A 16 5.20 -12.53 4.97
CA ALA A 16 5.28 -11.52 6.03
C ALA A 16 4.64 -10.20 5.57
N ARG A 17 3.72 -9.65 6.38
CA ARG A 17 3.06 -8.35 6.12
C ARG A 17 3.85 -7.16 6.65
N PHE A 18 4.83 -7.41 7.51
CA PHE A 18 5.78 -6.46 8.08
C PHE A 18 7.07 -7.21 8.43
N CYS A 19 8.19 -6.50 8.54
CA CYS A 19 9.44 -7.10 8.95
C CYS A 19 9.35 -7.59 10.39
N ASP A 20 9.67 -8.86 10.63
CA ASP A 20 9.61 -9.51 11.94
C ASP A 20 10.56 -8.89 12.99
N TRP A 21 11.58 -8.16 12.52
CA TRP A 21 12.58 -7.51 13.36
C TRP A 21 12.28 -6.03 13.60
N CYS A 22 12.28 -5.22 12.54
CA CYS A 22 12.15 -3.76 12.67
C CYS A 22 10.72 -3.24 12.53
N SER A 23 9.73 -4.13 12.33
CA SER A 23 8.31 -3.80 12.12
C SER A 23 8.02 -2.88 10.92
N ALA A 24 9.01 -2.67 10.04
CA ALA A 24 8.80 -1.92 8.81
C ALA A 24 7.82 -2.67 7.92
N TYR A 25 6.82 -1.96 7.40
CA TYR A 25 6.01 -2.49 6.32
C TYR A 25 6.91 -2.71 5.09
N PRO A 26 6.62 -3.74 4.27
CA PRO A 26 7.16 -3.79 2.91
C PRO A 26 6.89 -2.42 2.28
N ASP A 27 7.83 -1.93 1.49
CA ASP A 27 7.63 -0.72 0.72
C ASP A 27 6.54 -1.03 -0.31
N HIS A 28 5.29 -0.96 0.11
CA HIS A 28 4.15 -0.95 -0.78
C HIS A 28 4.33 0.35 -1.52
N ALA A 29 4.86 0.28 -2.75
CA ALA A 29 5.05 1.41 -3.64
C ALA A 29 3.91 2.40 -3.37
N SER A 30 4.24 3.55 -2.78
CA SER A 30 3.29 4.47 -2.18
C SER A 30 2.29 4.88 -3.24
N THR A 31 1.21 4.10 -3.34
CA THR A 31 0.27 4.23 -4.43
C THR A 31 -0.64 5.35 -3.98
N SER A 32 -0.65 6.44 -4.71
CA SER A 32 -1.53 7.56 -4.43
C SER A 32 -2.80 7.41 -5.26
N ILE A 33 -3.95 7.70 -4.66
CA ILE A 33 -5.24 7.74 -5.33
C ILE A 33 -5.75 9.18 -5.35
N GLN A 34 -6.26 9.61 -6.50
CA GLN A 34 -6.84 10.94 -6.62
C GLN A 34 -8.30 10.92 -6.18
N CYS A 35 -8.67 11.87 -5.32
CA CYS A 35 -10.06 12.06 -4.92
C CYS A 35 -10.92 12.46 -6.12
N THR A 36 -12.01 11.75 -6.36
CA THR A 36 -12.94 12.03 -7.47
C THR A 36 -13.70 13.34 -7.30
N LYS A 37 -13.78 13.87 -6.08
CA LYS A 37 -14.50 15.12 -5.75
C LYS A 37 -13.62 16.36 -5.75
N CYS A 38 -12.45 16.30 -5.13
CA CYS A 38 -11.58 17.47 -4.93
C CYS A 38 -10.19 17.33 -5.57
N HIS A 39 -9.92 16.22 -6.25
CA HIS A 39 -8.68 15.95 -6.99
C HIS A 39 -7.38 15.95 -6.18
N THR A 40 -7.46 15.97 -4.85
CA THR A 40 -6.29 15.80 -3.98
C THR A 40 -5.77 14.37 -4.05
N ASN A 41 -4.45 14.19 -3.98
CA ASN A 41 -3.82 12.87 -3.83
C ASN A 41 -3.94 12.40 -2.38
N ASN A 42 -4.36 11.15 -2.20
CA ASN A 42 -4.56 10.52 -0.91
C ASN A 42 -3.81 9.18 -0.87
N ASP A 43 -3.63 8.65 0.34
CA ASP A 43 -3.17 7.29 0.57
C ASP A 43 -4.16 6.29 -0.05
N SER A 44 -3.68 5.37 -0.90
CA SER A 44 -4.51 4.32 -1.52
C SER A 44 -5.15 3.35 -0.52
N PHE A 45 -4.65 3.28 0.72
CA PHE A 45 -5.26 2.51 1.80
C PHE A 45 -6.20 3.34 2.68
N GLY A 46 -6.31 4.65 2.43
CA GLY A 46 -7.22 5.55 3.14
C GLY A 46 -8.69 5.34 2.74
N LYS A 47 -9.60 5.30 3.72
CA LYS A 47 -11.05 5.19 3.46
C LYS A 47 -11.70 6.53 3.08
N PHE A 48 -11.08 7.64 3.46
CA PHE A 48 -11.63 8.98 3.30
C PHE A 48 -10.57 9.93 2.74
N CYS A 49 -11.02 10.92 1.98
CA CYS A 49 -10.16 12.00 1.52
C CYS A 49 -9.71 12.87 2.69
N SER A 50 -8.40 13.09 2.81
CA SER A 50 -7.79 13.91 3.86
C SER A 50 -8.17 15.39 3.77
N THR A 51 -8.68 15.84 2.61
CA THR A 51 -9.06 17.24 2.38
C THR A 51 -10.57 17.46 2.48
N CYS A 52 -11.39 16.68 1.76
CA CYS A 52 -12.84 16.93 1.69
C CYS A 52 -13.69 15.91 2.46
N GLY A 53 -13.08 14.87 3.05
CA GLY A 53 -13.76 13.88 3.86
C GLY A 53 -14.68 12.92 3.12
N CYS A 54 -14.79 13.00 1.79
CA CYS A 54 -15.59 12.04 1.03
C CYS A 54 -14.97 10.63 1.10
N VAL A 55 -15.80 9.61 0.95
CA VAL A 55 -15.33 8.22 0.85
C VAL A 55 -14.51 8.08 -0.43
N ILE A 56 -13.36 7.42 -0.32
CA ILE A 56 -12.54 7.03 -1.47
C ILE A 56 -12.91 5.59 -1.81
N GLU A 57 -13.30 5.36 -3.06
CA GLU A 57 -13.54 4.00 -3.54
C GLU A 57 -12.21 3.23 -3.58
N PRO A 58 -12.17 2.00 -3.04
CA PRO A 58 -10.95 1.21 -3.07
C PRO A 58 -10.55 0.95 -4.52
N PRO A 59 -9.25 1.00 -4.86
CA PRO A 59 -8.79 0.62 -6.19
C PRO A 59 -9.25 -0.81 -6.49
N LEU A 60 -9.77 -1.03 -7.71
CA LEU A 60 -10.15 -2.36 -8.15
C LEU A 60 -8.96 -3.30 -8.00
N ARG A 61 -9.17 -4.45 -7.36
CA ARG A 61 -8.18 -5.52 -7.37
C ARG A 61 -8.09 -6.01 -8.81
N ILE A 62 -7.16 -5.47 -9.59
CA ILE A 62 -6.77 -6.06 -10.86
C ILE A 62 -6.08 -7.37 -10.49
N ILE A 63 -6.83 -8.46 -10.52
CA ILE A 63 -6.25 -9.79 -10.50
C ILE A 63 -5.60 -9.92 -11.88
N ASP A 64 -4.28 -9.75 -11.94
CA ASP A 64 -3.57 -9.99 -13.18
C ASP A 64 -3.77 -11.47 -13.54
N THR A 65 -4.63 -11.71 -14.53
CA THR A 65 -5.01 -13.05 -15.02
C THR A 65 -4.09 -13.50 -16.15
N ARG A 66 -2.97 -12.79 -16.39
CA ARG A 66 -1.92 -13.22 -17.32
C ARG A 66 -0.77 -13.87 -16.58
N LEU A 67 -0.98 -15.11 -16.14
CA LEU A 67 0.07 -16.11 -15.91
C LEU A 67 -0.18 -17.31 -16.82
#